data_AF-A0A835YY08-F1
#
_entry.id   AF-A0A835YY08-F1
#
_cell.length_a   1.000
_cell.length_b   1.000
_cell.length_c   1.000
_cell.angle_alpha   90.00
_cell.angle_beta   90.00
_cell.angle_gamma   90.00
#
_symmetry.space_group_name_H-M   'P 1'
#
loop_
_entity.id
_entity.type
_entity.pdbx_description
1 polymer ?
#
loop_
_entity_poly.entity_id
_entity_poly.type
_entity_poly.pdbx_seq_one_letter_code
_entity_poly.pdbx_strand_id
1 'polypeptide(L)'
;RLRPNEWLSGDVMTGYATLLNEREARRRAVHPRRGRRHVFHSFLYKGMCDNGYERVKKWSTKAKVDVFACSLLVFLCNVNRIHWTVVVARMAQRRLEYFDSLGGDGLAEMNTIESYLQREHADKKKSPLPGVWTRRSHGTSSPQQANGVDCGVFALTVAEYIVDDMPFDFRQDD
;
A
#
# COMPACT_ATOMS: atom_id res chain seq x y z
N ARG A 1 -19.07 -5.98 8.07
CA ARG A 1 -20.23 -5.09 7.80
C ARG A 1 -19.72 -3.68 7.96
N LEU A 2 -19.84 -2.83 6.95
CA LEU A 2 -19.51 -1.41 7.07
C LEU A 2 -20.61 -0.75 7.90
N ARG A 3 -20.23 0.07 8.89
CA ARG A 3 -21.17 0.84 9.71
C ARG A 3 -20.65 2.28 9.82
N PRO A 4 -21.54 3.27 9.85
CA PRO A 4 -21.13 4.65 10.10
C PRO A 4 -20.39 4.77 11.43
N ASN A 5 -19.39 5.63 11.48
CA ASN A 5 -18.61 5.96 12.69
C ASN A 5 -17.85 4.79 13.34
N GLU A 6 -17.55 3.72 12.58
CA GLU A 6 -16.73 2.61 13.04
C GLU A 6 -15.45 2.50 12.21
N TRP A 7 -14.32 2.17 12.85
CA TRP A 7 -13.07 1.89 12.17
C TRP A 7 -13.20 0.68 11.25
N LEU A 8 -12.62 0.78 10.04
CA LEU A 8 -12.54 -0.37 9.15
C LEU A 8 -11.63 -1.43 9.75
N SER A 9 -12.12 -2.67 9.77
CA SER A 9 -11.33 -3.82 10.21
C SER A 9 -10.31 -4.24 9.14
N GLY A 10 -9.27 -4.97 9.55
CA GLY A 10 -8.27 -5.52 8.63
C GLY A 10 -8.87 -6.40 7.53
N ASP A 11 -9.96 -7.12 7.81
CA ASP A 11 -10.65 -7.97 6.84
C ASP A 11 -11.37 -7.15 5.76
N VAL A 12 -11.99 -6.02 6.14
CA VAL A 12 -12.59 -5.09 5.18
C VAL A 12 -11.51 -4.51 4.26
N MET A 13 -10.41 -4.03 4.85
CA MET A 13 -9.28 -3.49 4.09
C MET A 13 -8.72 -4.53 3.11
N THR A 14 -8.58 -5.78 3.55
CA THR A 14 -8.11 -6.90 2.73
C THR A 14 -9.09 -7.23 1.60
N GLY A 15 -10.39 -7.29 1.90
CA GLY A 15 -11.42 -7.54 0.89
C GLY A 15 -11.40 -6.49 -0.23
N TYR A 16 -11.27 -5.21 0.12
CA TYR A 16 -11.17 -4.15 -0.89
C TYR A 16 -9.90 -4.25 -1.73
N ALA A 17 -8.75 -4.53 -1.10
CA ALA A 17 -7.50 -4.78 -1.82
C ALA A 17 -7.62 -5.95 -2.81
N THR A 18 -8.36 -7.02 -2.47
CA THR A 18 -8.65 -8.12 -3.39
C THR A 18 -9.46 -7.63 -4.60
N LEU A 19 -10.54 -6.86 -4.39
CA LEU A 19 -11.36 -6.32 -5.47
C LEU A 19 -10.56 -5.40 -6.42
N LEU A 20 -9.69 -4.53 -5.86
CA LEU A 20 -8.79 -3.68 -6.64
C LEU A 20 -7.84 -4.51 -7.51
N ASN A 21 -7.23 -5.56 -6.95
CA ASN A 21 -6.34 -6.43 -7.70
C ASN A 21 -7.07 -7.18 -8.82
N GLU A 22 -8.29 -7.66 -8.58
CA GLU A 22 -9.10 -8.32 -9.61
C GLU A 22 -9.47 -7.36 -10.74
N ARG A 23 -9.84 -6.11 -10.40
CA ARG A 23 -10.08 -5.04 -11.39
C ARG A 23 -8.84 -4.76 -12.22
N GLU A 24 -7.68 -4.62 -11.59
CA GLU A 24 -6.41 -4.39 -12.29
C GLU A 24 -5.99 -5.58 -13.17
N ALA A 25 -6.27 -6.81 -12.75
CA ALA A 25 -6.04 -7.99 -13.59
C ALA A 25 -6.87 -7.94 -14.88
N ARG A 26 -8.16 -7.54 -14.79
CA ARG A 26 -9.03 -7.32 -15.95
C ARG A 26 -8.53 -6.17 -16.83
N ARG A 27 -8.19 -5.03 -16.25
CA ARG A 27 -7.68 -3.86 -16.99
C ARG A 27 -6.36 -4.14 -17.70
N ARG A 28 -5.44 -4.88 -17.08
CA ARG A 28 -4.15 -5.24 -17.68
C ARG A 28 -4.31 -6.12 -18.93
N ALA A 29 -5.36 -6.95 -18.99
CA ALA A 29 -5.65 -7.73 -20.20
C ALA A 29 -5.99 -6.84 -21.41
N VAL A 30 -6.54 -5.64 -21.15
CA VAL A 30 -6.87 -4.65 -22.19
C VAL A 30 -5.75 -3.61 -22.39
N HIS A 31 -5.03 -3.25 -21.33
CA HIS A 31 -4.00 -2.20 -21.32
C HIS A 31 -2.65 -2.71 -20.75
N PRO A 32 -1.93 -3.59 -21.45
CA PRO A 32 -0.74 -4.26 -20.91
C PRO A 32 0.44 -3.30 -20.64
N ARG A 33 0.51 -2.16 -21.34
CA ARG A 33 1.60 -1.17 -21.22
C ARG A 33 1.68 -0.49 -19.85
N ARG A 34 0.60 -0.52 -19.06
CA ARG A 34 0.54 0.11 -17.73
C ARG A 34 1.37 -0.62 -16.66
N GLY A 35 1.81 -1.85 -16.97
CA GLY A 35 2.50 -2.72 -16.03
C GLY A 35 1.57 -3.31 -14.98
N ARG A 36 2.05 -4.32 -14.24
CA ARG A 36 1.29 -4.92 -13.14
C ARG A 36 1.29 -3.99 -11.94
N ARG A 37 0.11 -3.68 -11.42
CA ARG A 37 -0.10 -3.01 -10.14
C ARG A 37 -0.58 -4.02 -9.12
N HIS A 38 -0.15 -3.88 -7.87
CA HIS A 38 -0.58 -4.80 -6.82
C HIS A 38 -0.84 -4.06 -5.50
N VAL A 39 -2.01 -4.31 -4.92
CA VAL A 39 -2.35 -3.87 -3.56
C VAL A 39 -2.20 -5.06 -2.63
N PHE A 40 -1.29 -4.97 -1.66
CA PHE A 40 -1.13 -6.03 -0.68
C PHE A 40 -2.30 -6.02 0.32
N HIS A 41 -2.61 -7.19 0.86
CA HIS A 41 -3.57 -7.30 1.94
C HIS A 41 -3.07 -6.63 3.21
N SER A 42 -4.01 -6.18 4.04
CA SER A 42 -3.76 -5.24 5.14
C SER A 42 -2.89 -5.80 6.27
N PHE A 43 -2.80 -7.12 6.38
CA PHE A 43 -2.01 -7.78 7.41
C PHE A 43 -0.50 -7.82 7.11
N LEU A 44 -0.07 -7.45 5.89
CA LEU A 44 1.34 -7.57 5.49
C LEU A 44 2.21 -6.65 6.32
N TYR A 45 1.82 -5.38 6.42
CA TYR A 45 2.53 -4.40 7.25
C TYR A 45 2.66 -4.86 8.69
N LYS A 46 1.54 -5.25 9.31
CA LYS A 46 1.52 -5.77 10.67
C LYS A 46 2.45 -6.97 10.86
N GLY A 47 2.46 -7.92 9.91
CA GLY A 47 3.34 -9.09 9.96
C GLY A 47 4.82 -8.72 9.92
N MET A 48 5.18 -7.67 9.16
CA MET A 48 6.54 -7.14 9.11
C MET A 48 6.94 -6.50 10.45
N CYS A 49 6.07 -5.67 11.02
CA CYS A 49 6.34 -5.00 12.30
C CYS A 49 6.46 -5.98 13.47
N ASP A 50 5.54 -6.95 13.58
CA ASP A 50 5.48 -7.83 14.75
C ASP A 50 6.53 -8.94 14.72
N ASN A 51 6.87 -9.44 13.52
CA ASN A 51 7.62 -10.69 13.38
C ASN A 51 8.73 -10.63 12.33
N GLY A 52 8.92 -9.49 11.67
CA GLY A 52 9.91 -9.31 10.62
C GLY A 52 9.61 -10.11 9.36
N TYR A 53 10.60 -10.13 8.46
CA TYR A 53 10.48 -10.71 7.13
C TYR A 53 10.13 -12.21 7.13
N GLU A 54 10.60 -12.98 8.11
CA GLU A 54 10.37 -14.44 8.14
C GLU A 54 8.89 -14.82 8.17
N ARG A 55 8.06 -14.00 8.82
CA ARG A 55 6.61 -14.18 8.85
C ARG A 55 5.95 -13.96 7.49
N VAL A 56 6.49 -13.02 6.72
CA VAL A 56 5.87 -12.53 5.47
C VAL A 56 6.55 -13.05 4.20
N LYS A 57 7.69 -13.73 4.29
CA LYS A 57 8.52 -14.19 3.15
C LYS A 57 7.79 -15.03 2.10
N LYS A 58 6.67 -15.66 2.45
CA LYS A 58 5.88 -16.50 1.54
C LYS A 58 4.67 -15.76 0.95
N TRP A 59 4.40 -14.51 1.35
CA TRP A 59 3.13 -13.84 1.08
C TRP A 59 3.04 -13.39 -0.39
N SER A 60 4.11 -12.85 -0.96
CA SER A 60 4.23 -12.57 -2.41
C SER A 60 4.02 -13.83 -3.26
N THR A 61 4.59 -14.95 -2.83
CA THR A 61 4.49 -16.25 -3.52
C THR A 61 3.07 -16.82 -3.43
N LYS A 62 2.43 -16.75 -2.26
CA LYS A 62 1.02 -17.13 -2.07
C LYS A 62 0.08 -16.27 -2.91
N ALA A 63 0.38 -14.98 -3.04
CA ALA A 63 -0.35 -14.05 -3.90
C ALA A 63 -0.06 -14.26 -5.40
N LYS A 64 0.90 -15.13 -5.76
CA LYS A 64 1.37 -15.34 -7.15
C LYS A 64 1.78 -14.02 -7.82
N VAL A 65 2.54 -13.21 -7.08
CA VAL A 65 3.05 -11.90 -7.50
C VAL A 65 4.58 -11.92 -7.47
N ASP A 66 5.20 -11.66 -8.63
CA ASP A 66 6.58 -11.19 -8.66
C ASP A 66 6.58 -9.68 -8.37
N VAL A 67 6.95 -9.35 -7.14
CA VAL A 67 6.97 -7.98 -6.60
C VAL A 67 7.79 -7.05 -7.49
N PHE A 68 8.91 -7.54 -8.03
CA PHE A 68 9.86 -6.75 -8.82
C PHE A 68 9.49 -6.65 -10.30
N ALA A 69 8.47 -7.40 -10.75
CA ALA A 69 7.87 -7.24 -12.07
C ALA A 69 6.65 -6.30 -12.05
N CYS A 70 6.29 -5.76 -10.89
CA CYS A 70 5.23 -4.77 -10.77
C CYS A 70 5.76 -3.37 -11.12
N SER A 71 4.91 -2.53 -11.71
CA SER A 71 5.18 -1.09 -11.88
C SER A 71 4.87 -0.31 -10.60
N LEU A 72 3.89 -0.79 -9.83
CA LEU A 72 3.38 -0.14 -8.62
C LEU A 72 3.01 -1.19 -7.57
N LEU A 73 3.40 -0.95 -6.33
CA LEU A 73 2.94 -1.70 -5.16
C LEU A 73 2.28 -0.75 -4.17
N VAL A 74 1.17 -1.16 -3.58
CA VAL A 74 0.46 -0.42 -2.55
C VAL A 74 0.39 -1.26 -1.28
N PHE A 75 0.78 -0.66 -0.16
CA PHE A 75 0.80 -1.28 1.16
C PHE A 75 -0.17 -0.52 2.06
N LEU A 76 -1.16 -1.25 2.59
CA LEU A 76 -2.08 -0.73 3.60
C LEU A 76 -1.43 -0.92 4.98
N CYS A 77 -1.11 0.18 5.65
CA CYS A 77 -0.37 0.20 6.90
C CYS A 77 -1.33 0.46 8.06
N ASN A 78 -1.44 -0.49 8.98
CA ASN A 78 -2.13 -0.27 10.25
C ASN A 78 -1.13 0.18 11.31
N VAL A 79 -0.99 1.50 11.47
CA VAL A 79 -0.07 2.13 12.42
C VAL A 79 -0.67 2.02 13.82
N ASN A 80 0.11 1.43 14.74
CA ASN A 80 -0.26 1.23 16.15
C ASN A 80 -1.62 0.54 16.39
N ARG A 81 -2.16 -0.19 15.40
CA ARG A 81 -3.47 -0.87 15.45
C ARG A 81 -4.69 0.07 15.52
N ILE A 82 -4.49 1.37 15.31
CA ILE A 82 -5.52 2.40 15.50
C ILE A 82 -5.65 3.35 14.32
N HIS A 83 -4.74 3.30 13.35
CA HIS A 83 -4.71 4.26 12.25
C HIS A 83 -4.30 3.60 10.92
N TRP A 84 -5.07 3.84 9.87
CA TRP A 84 -4.80 3.31 8.54
C TRP A 84 -4.14 4.36 7.66
N THR A 85 -3.00 3.99 7.06
CA THR A 85 -2.21 4.85 6.16
C THR A 85 -1.76 4.04 4.96
N VAL A 86 -1.19 4.71 3.95
CA VAL A 86 -0.78 4.06 2.71
C VAL A 86 0.68 4.36 2.39
N VAL A 87 1.46 3.31 2.15
CA VAL A 87 2.76 3.41 1.48
C VAL A 87 2.66 2.89 0.06
N VAL A 88 3.24 3.61 -0.88
CA VAL A 88 3.28 3.24 -2.30
C VAL A 88 4.71 3.13 -2.77
N ALA A 89 5.07 1.98 -3.34
CA ALA A 89 6.35 1.80 -4.01
C ALA A 89 6.18 1.98 -5.53
N ARG A 90 6.75 3.06 -6.05
CA ARG A 90 6.88 3.31 -7.48
C ARG A 90 8.18 2.68 -7.97
N MET A 91 8.07 1.49 -8.58
CA MET A 91 9.20 0.59 -8.79
C MET A 91 10.22 1.14 -9.79
N ALA A 92 9.75 1.76 -10.89
CA ALA A 92 10.62 2.36 -11.89
C ALA A 92 11.39 3.58 -11.35
N GLN A 93 10.72 4.40 -10.54
CA GLN A 93 11.30 5.60 -9.92
C GLN A 93 12.13 5.30 -8.68
N ARG A 94 12.10 4.06 -8.17
CA ARG A 94 12.70 3.66 -6.87
C ARG A 94 12.30 4.66 -5.78
N ARG A 95 10.99 4.92 -5.69
CA ARG A 95 10.45 5.91 -4.75
C ARG A 95 9.36 5.29 -3.90
N LEU A 96 9.48 5.49 -2.59
CA LEU A 96 8.41 5.26 -1.62
C LEU A 96 7.65 6.57 -1.41
N GLU A 97 6.34 6.51 -1.48
CA GLU A 97 5.44 7.62 -1.21
C GLU A 97 4.53 7.26 -0.04
N TYR A 98 4.26 8.23 0.84
CA TYR A 98 3.43 8.04 2.02
C TYR A 98 2.24 8.99 2.03
N PHE A 99 1.08 8.44 2.36
CA PHE A 99 -0.20 9.16 2.40
C PHE A 99 -0.89 8.88 3.74
N ASP A 100 -1.33 9.96 4.38
CA ASP A 100 -1.89 9.95 5.72
C ASP A 100 -2.94 11.05 5.83
N SER A 101 -4.17 10.64 6.12
CA SER A 101 -5.32 11.53 6.27
C SER A 101 -5.29 12.36 7.56
N LEU A 102 -4.35 12.08 8.47
CA LEU A 102 -4.04 12.86 9.68
C LEU A 102 -2.70 13.60 9.61
N GLY A 103 -2.02 13.57 8.45
CA GLY A 103 -0.85 14.42 8.18
C GLY A 103 0.49 13.95 8.75
N GLY A 104 0.64 12.68 9.13
CA GLY A 104 1.92 12.11 9.57
C GLY A 104 3.01 12.09 8.49
N ASP A 105 4.28 11.92 8.89
CA ASP A 105 5.42 11.89 7.96
C ASP A 105 5.68 10.52 7.32
N GLY A 106 5.29 9.43 8.00
CA GLY A 106 5.40 8.05 7.52
C GLY A 106 6.82 7.50 7.35
N LEU A 107 7.83 8.11 7.99
CA LEU A 107 9.22 7.70 7.80
C LEU A 107 9.46 6.25 8.28
N ALA A 108 8.87 5.86 9.40
CA ALA A 108 8.98 4.51 9.95
C ALA A 108 8.32 3.46 9.03
N GLU A 109 7.15 3.78 8.49
CA GLU A 109 6.39 2.94 7.56
C GLU A 109 7.19 2.73 6.27
N MET A 110 7.70 3.81 5.66
CA MET A 110 8.53 3.74 4.46
C MET A 110 9.82 2.94 4.71
N ASN A 111 10.48 3.12 5.86
CA ASN A 111 11.67 2.33 6.21
C ASN A 111 11.36 0.83 6.34
N THR A 112 10.23 0.50 6.97
CA THR A 112 9.75 -0.88 7.08
C THR A 112 9.51 -1.50 5.71
N ILE A 113 8.85 -0.77 4.81
CA ILE A 113 8.59 -1.22 3.43
C ILE A 113 9.88 -1.36 2.63
N GLU A 114 10.83 -0.43 2.74
CA GLU A 114 12.13 -0.57 2.06
C GLU A 114 12.87 -1.81 2.55
N SER A 115 12.92 -2.04 3.87
CA SER A 115 13.55 -3.24 4.45
C SER A 115 12.91 -4.52 3.93
N TYR A 116 11.58 -4.54 3.78
CA TYR A 116 10.88 -5.64 3.14
C TYR A 116 11.32 -5.84 1.70
N LEU A 117 11.35 -4.79 0.87
CA LEU A 117 11.78 -4.89 -0.53
C LEU A 117 13.24 -5.39 -0.64
N GLN A 118 14.13 -4.94 0.25
CA GLN A 118 15.51 -5.41 0.32
C GLN A 118 15.60 -6.91 0.60
N ARG A 119 14.88 -7.39 1.64
CA ARG A 119 14.87 -8.80 2.03
C ARG A 119 14.16 -9.68 1.02
N GLU A 120 13.06 -9.21 0.44
CA GLU A 120 12.33 -9.89 -0.63
C GLU A 120 13.20 -10.03 -1.88
N HIS A 121 13.98 -9.01 -2.25
CA HIS A 121 14.89 -9.10 -3.40
C HIS A 121 16.02 -10.09 -3.14
N ALA A 122 16.63 -10.03 -1.95
CA ALA A 122 17.65 -10.99 -1.55
C ALA A 122 17.13 -12.43 -1.57
N ASP A 123 15.89 -12.67 -1.13
CA ASP A 123 15.30 -14.00 -1.14
C ASP A 123 14.85 -14.47 -2.54
N LYS A 124 14.16 -13.62 -3.31
CA LYS A 124 13.54 -14.04 -4.59
C LYS A 124 14.45 -13.87 -5.80
N LYS A 125 15.33 -12.88 -5.78
CA LYS A 125 16.26 -12.53 -6.88
C LYS A 125 17.72 -12.83 -6.55
N LYS A 126 17.99 -13.36 -5.34
CA LYS A 126 19.32 -13.81 -4.89
C LYS A 126 20.39 -12.72 -5.06
N SER A 127 20.00 -11.47 -4.86
CA SER A 127 20.86 -10.29 -5.02
C SER A 127 20.33 -9.14 -4.16
N PRO A 128 21.17 -8.14 -3.81
CA PRO A 128 20.70 -6.93 -3.15
C PRO A 128 19.70 -6.15 -4.01
N LEU A 129 18.76 -5.45 -3.37
CA LEU A 129 17.84 -4.56 -4.08
C LEU A 129 18.65 -3.46 -4.79
N PRO A 130 18.52 -3.30 -6.13
CA PRO A 130 19.39 -2.40 -6.88
C PRO A 130 18.97 -0.93 -6.74
N GLY A 131 19.98 -0.06 -6.71
CA GLY A 131 19.81 1.39 -6.73
C GLY A 131 19.45 2.01 -5.39
N VAL A 132 19.41 3.34 -5.36
CA VAL A 132 19.01 4.12 -4.18
C VAL A 132 17.52 4.39 -4.23
N TRP A 133 16.85 4.18 -3.10
CA TRP A 133 15.43 4.44 -2.94
C TRP A 133 15.18 5.79 -2.27
N THR A 134 14.37 6.62 -2.91
CA THR A 134 13.95 7.93 -2.39
C THR A 134 12.64 7.81 -1.64
N ARG A 135 12.37 8.76 -0.73
CA ARG A 135 11.15 8.82 0.07
C ARG A 135 10.45 10.15 -0.17
N ARG A 136 9.12 10.13 -0.19
CA ARG A 136 8.30 11.33 -0.28
C ARG A 136 7.08 11.16 0.61
N SER A 137 7.01 11.94 1.69
CA SER A 137 5.75 12.15 2.39
C SER A 137 4.91 13.17 1.63
N HIS A 138 3.60 12.93 1.54
CA HIS A 138 2.67 13.91 0.99
C HIS A 138 2.06 14.80 2.08
N GLY A 139 2.23 14.48 3.37
CA GLY A 139 1.66 15.25 4.48
C GLY A 139 0.22 15.68 4.21
N THR A 140 -0.06 16.97 4.36
CA THR A 140 -1.38 17.58 4.14
C THR A 140 -1.73 17.88 2.68
N SER A 141 -0.86 17.53 1.71
CA SER A 141 -1.16 17.70 0.28
C SER A 141 -2.06 16.60 -0.30
N SER A 142 -2.34 15.56 0.48
CA SER A 142 -3.36 14.54 0.19
C SER A 142 -4.65 14.83 0.96
N PRO A 143 -5.82 14.33 0.53
CA PRO A 143 -7.08 14.57 1.25
C PRO A 143 -7.00 14.17 2.73
N GLN A 144 -7.48 15.06 3.61
CA GLN A 144 -7.41 14.90 5.06
C GLN A 144 -8.80 14.57 5.62
N GLN A 145 -8.83 13.70 6.63
CA GLN A 145 -10.06 13.41 7.36
C GLN A 145 -10.32 14.52 8.40
N ALA A 146 -11.60 14.80 8.66
CA ALA A 146 -12.02 15.76 9.69
C ALA A 146 -12.45 15.08 11.00
N ASN A 147 -12.47 13.75 11.06
CA ASN A 147 -12.85 12.97 12.24
C ASN A 147 -11.79 11.95 12.63
N GLY A 148 -12.03 11.15 13.67
CA GLY A 148 -11.10 10.13 14.16
C GLY A 148 -11.37 8.70 13.67
N VAL A 149 -12.28 8.50 12.71
CA VAL A 149 -12.80 7.17 12.36
C VAL A 149 -12.65 6.76 10.90
N ASP A 150 -12.49 7.73 10.00
CA ASP A 150 -12.50 7.47 8.55
C ASP A 150 -11.14 7.18 7.93
N CYS A 151 -10.07 7.04 8.72
CA CYS A 151 -8.72 6.77 8.21
C CYS A 151 -8.68 5.54 7.27
N GLY A 152 -9.47 4.51 7.57
CA GLY A 152 -9.61 3.33 6.71
C GLY A 152 -10.25 3.64 5.36
N VAL A 153 -11.29 4.47 5.34
CA VAL A 153 -11.97 4.89 4.10
C VAL A 153 -11.01 5.72 3.26
N PHE A 154 -10.38 6.74 3.85
CA PHE A 154 -9.37 7.56 3.18
C PHE A 154 -8.22 6.72 2.61
N ALA A 155 -7.68 5.77 3.37
CA ALA A 155 -6.61 4.90 2.90
C ALA A 155 -7.03 4.04 1.69
N LEU A 156 -8.26 3.49 1.67
CA LEU A 156 -8.76 2.73 0.53
C LEU A 156 -9.01 3.61 -0.70
N THR A 157 -9.58 4.80 -0.50
CA THR A 157 -9.81 5.77 -1.59
C THR A 157 -8.50 6.26 -2.19
N VAL A 158 -7.51 6.61 -1.36
CA VAL A 158 -6.15 6.93 -1.83
C VAL A 158 -5.56 5.77 -2.63
N ALA A 159 -5.64 4.54 -2.11
CA ALA A 159 -5.11 3.37 -2.81
C ALA A 159 -5.77 3.18 -4.19
N GLU A 160 -7.09 3.35 -4.28
CA GLU A 160 -7.83 3.28 -5.54
C GLU A 160 -7.39 4.35 -6.54
N TYR A 161 -7.34 5.61 -6.13
CA TYR A 161 -6.94 6.72 -7.00
C TYR A 161 -5.52 6.53 -7.53
N ILE A 162 -4.58 6.11 -6.67
CA ILE A 162 -3.21 5.82 -7.07
C ILE A 162 -3.16 4.63 -8.04
N VAL A 163 -3.90 3.56 -7.73
CA VAL A 163 -4.01 2.41 -8.63
C VAL A 163 -4.56 2.83 -9.98
N ASP A 164 -5.43 3.85 -10.05
CA ASP A 164 -6.07 4.37 -11.25
C ASP A 164 -5.31 5.52 -11.94
N ASP A 165 -4.15 5.93 -11.40
CA ASP A 165 -3.40 7.14 -11.83
C ASP A 165 -4.26 8.41 -11.87
N MET A 166 -5.25 8.51 -10.99
CA MET A 166 -6.14 9.66 -10.92
C MET A 166 -5.62 10.69 -9.91
N PRO A 167 -5.78 11.99 -10.19
CA PRO A 167 -5.56 13.03 -9.18
C PRO A 167 -6.60 12.90 -8.07
N PHE A 168 -6.21 13.21 -6.82
CA PHE A 168 -7.17 13.21 -5.72
C PHE A 168 -8.11 14.41 -5.83
N ASP A 169 -9.41 14.15 -5.94
CA ASP A 169 -10.47 15.16 -5.94
C ASP A 169 -11.53 14.93 -4.86
N PHE A 170 -11.43 13.84 -4.10
CA PHE A 170 -12.35 13.47 -3.03
C PHE A 170 -12.08 14.22 -1.70
N ARG A 171 -13.09 14.24 -0.83
CA ARG A 171 -13.18 15.00 0.41
C ARG A 171 -13.90 14.20 1.51
N GLN A 172 -13.98 14.77 2.70
CA GLN A 172 -14.64 14.14 3.86
C GLN A 172 -16.15 13.92 3.67
N ASP A 173 -16.82 14.73 2.85
CA ASP A 173 -18.28 14.72 2.69
C ASP A 173 -18.77 13.81 1.54
N ASP A 174 -17.85 13.13 0.82
CA ASP A 174 -18.16 12.17 -0.26
C ASP A 174 -18.49 10.77 0.32
#